data_AF-A0A550D2U3-F1
#
_entry.id   AF-A0A550D2U3-F1
#
_cell.length_a   1.000
_cell.length_b   1.000
_cell.length_c   1.000
_cell.angle_alpha   90.00
_cell.angle_beta   90.00
_cell.angle_gamma   90.00
#
_symmetry.space_group_name_H-M   'P 1'
#
loop_
_entity.id
_entity.type
_entity.pdbx_description
1 polymer ?
#
loop_
_entity_poly.entity_id
_entity_poly.type
_entity_poly.pdbx_seq_one_letter_code
_entity_poly.pdbx_strand_id
1 'polypeptide(L)'
;MKILAIGNVFNISGVSTHIINVLKELVKLGDEVTLYVPSFLVKNNYEVLKDLEKSGVRVFDSVYDVIEKYNDELKQGTFSYFLKSHTVYIKWNDLGIDRNYIEMLNNVKADLVYDMHEDSITLRLSYHIAKKLNKPLIKLLHDEPFRKTFGRGYRKILGLYGLAYDTLMWYFYKLDRKAYIKAMSDGVLKGIASVSQASIELSRIDEICNKYNIKLKVFRVGNAFNKDLIYKFRRTKGKDDYAVFLARLVP
;
A
#
# COMPACT_ATOMS: atom_id res chain seq x y z
N MET A 1 -7.30 19.79 4.69
CA MET A 1 -5.99 19.30 5.21
C MET A 1 -5.04 19.10 4.04
N LYS A 2 -3.73 19.16 4.26
CA LYS A 2 -2.71 18.88 3.22
C LYS A 2 -2.21 17.44 3.33
N ILE A 3 -2.51 16.62 2.33
CA ILE A 3 -2.23 15.18 2.34
C ILE A 3 -1.18 14.86 1.29
N LEU A 4 -0.04 14.30 1.72
CA LEU A 4 0.88 13.64 0.81
C LEU A 4 0.51 12.16 0.74
N ALA A 5 -0.18 11.77 -0.33
CA ALA A 5 -0.62 10.40 -0.56
C ALA A 5 0.45 9.60 -1.30
N ILE A 6 0.70 8.37 -0.86
CA ILE A 6 1.62 7.42 -1.49
C ILE A 6 0.79 6.26 -2.01
N GLY A 7 0.80 6.02 -3.31
CA GLY A 7 -0.06 5.01 -3.93
C GLY A 7 0.36 4.62 -5.34
N ASN A 8 -0.21 3.53 -5.84
CA ASN A 8 -0.01 3.07 -7.21
C ASN A 8 -1.28 3.30 -8.04
N VAL A 9 -1.24 4.29 -8.92
CA VAL A 9 -2.36 4.62 -9.83
C VAL A 9 -2.22 3.97 -11.21
N PHE A 10 -1.10 3.29 -11.48
CA PHE A 10 -0.78 2.75 -12.81
C PHE A 10 -1.08 1.26 -12.97
N ASN A 11 -1.41 0.56 -11.88
CA ASN A 11 -1.86 -0.82 -11.99
C ASN A 11 -3.27 -0.87 -12.58
N ILE A 12 -3.63 -1.90 -13.35
CA ILE A 12 -5.03 -2.13 -13.76
C ILE A 12 -5.57 -3.16 -12.78
N SER A 13 -5.92 -2.69 -11.58
CA SER A 13 -6.34 -3.54 -10.48
C SER A 13 -7.32 -2.80 -9.59
N GLY A 14 -8.01 -3.53 -8.73
CA GLY A 14 -8.90 -2.90 -7.78
C GLY A 14 -8.25 -1.87 -6.86
N VAL A 15 -7.00 -2.10 -6.48
CA VAL A 15 -6.25 -1.24 -5.58
C VAL A 15 -6.01 0.13 -6.20
N SER A 16 -5.61 0.20 -7.46
CA SER A 16 -5.37 1.47 -8.15
C SER A 16 -6.65 2.26 -8.39
N THR A 17 -7.74 1.59 -8.81
CA THR A 17 -9.06 2.22 -8.92
C THR A 17 -9.52 2.79 -7.57
N HIS A 18 -9.35 2.03 -6.49
CA HIS A 18 -9.66 2.51 -5.14
C HIS A 18 -8.83 3.74 -4.78
N ILE A 19 -7.51 3.71 -5.01
CA ILE A 19 -6.62 4.84 -4.74
C ILE A 19 -7.07 6.08 -5.51
N ILE A 20 -7.30 5.96 -6.83
CA ILE A 20 -7.76 7.06 -7.68
C ILE A 20 -9.05 7.67 -7.13
N ASN A 21 -10.04 6.84 -6.81
CA ASN A 21 -11.33 7.32 -6.31
C ASN A 21 -11.20 8.01 -4.95
N VAL A 22 -10.43 7.44 -4.02
CA VAL A 22 -10.21 8.06 -2.71
C VAL A 22 -9.49 9.41 -2.84
N LEU A 23 -8.48 9.53 -3.71
CA LEU A 23 -7.79 10.80 -3.94
C LEU A 23 -8.76 11.88 -4.44
N LYS A 24 -9.64 11.54 -5.40
CA LYS A 24 -10.66 12.46 -5.92
C LYS A 24 -11.68 12.85 -4.85
N GLU A 25 -12.13 11.91 -4.03
CA GLU A 25 -13.09 12.20 -2.95
C GLU A 25 -12.46 13.08 -1.85
N LEU A 26 -11.19 12.88 -1.50
CA LEU A 26 -10.49 13.77 -0.56
C LEU A 26 -10.46 15.22 -1.07
N VAL A 27 -10.19 15.43 -2.37
CA VAL A 27 -10.25 16.78 -2.95
C VAL A 27 -11.67 17.37 -2.88
N LYS A 28 -12.71 16.58 -3.17
CA LYS A 28 -14.12 17.04 -3.04
C LYS A 28 -14.49 17.42 -1.60
N LEU A 29 -13.88 16.77 -0.60
CA LEU A 29 -14.03 17.10 0.81
C LEU A 29 -13.25 18.36 1.23
N GLY A 30 -12.50 18.99 0.31
CA GLY A 30 -11.75 20.22 0.55
C GLY A 30 -10.30 19.99 1.00
N ASP A 31 -9.77 18.78 0.86
CA ASP A 31 -8.35 18.50 1.13
C ASP A 31 -7.45 18.89 -0.06
N GLU A 32 -6.26 19.41 0.24
CA GLU A 32 -5.19 19.59 -0.74
C GLU A 32 -4.40 18.28 -0.82
N VAL A 33 -4.50 17.57 -1.94
CA VAL A 33 -3.90 16.24 -2.10
C VAL A 33 -2.72 16.30 -3.08
N THR A 34 -1.56 15.84 -2.64
CA THR A 34 -0.39 15.59 -3.49
C THR A 34 -0.14 14.09 -3.58
N LEU A 35 -0.09 13.53 -4.78
CA LEU A 35 0.24 12.13 -5.05
C LEU A 35 1.74 11.96 -5.29
N TYR A 36 2.36 11.07 -4.52
CA TYR A 36 3.67 10.49 -4.77
C TYR A 36 3.52 9.03 -5.19
N VAL A 37 4.15 8.64 -6.31
CA VAL A 37 4.22 7.24 -6.74
C VAL A 37 5.67 6.76 -6.62
N PRO A 38 5.94 5.71 -5.82
CA PRO A 38 7.27 5.10 -5.77
C PRO A 38 7.80 4.75 -7.15
N SER A 39 9.07 5.04 -7.42
CA SER A 39 9.66 4.90 -8.76
C SER A 39 9.48 3.51 -9.39
N PHE A 40 9.51 2.44 -8.58
CA PHE A 40 9.29 1.06 -9.04
C PHE A 40 7.83 0.71 -9.37
N LEU A 41 6.87 1.60 -9.10
CA LEU A 41 5.45 1.45 -9.43
C LEU A 41 5.00 2.34 -10.58
N VAL A 42 5.85 3.29 -11.00
CA VAL A 42 5.56 4.21 -12.11
C VAL A 42 5.50 3.42 -13.42
N LYS A 43 4.52 3.75 -14.27
CA LYS A 43 4.42 3.26 -15.65
C LYS A 43 4.15 4.43 -16.58
N ASN A 44 4.47 4.25 -17.86
CA ASN A 44 4.16 5.23 -18.90
C ASN A 44 2.65 5.27 -19.23
N ASN A 45 1.88 5.97 -18.39
CA ASN A 45 0.46 6.26 -18.63
C ASN A 45 0.13 7.67 -18.13
N TYR A 46 0.23 8.64 -19.02
CA TYR A 46 -0.09 10.04 -18.71
C TYR A 46 -1.59 10.31 -18.54
N GLU A 47 -2.47 9.44 -19.06
CA GLU A 47 -3.92 9.69 -19.04
C GLU A 47 -4.46 9.64 -17.60
N VAL A 48 -4.02 8.66 -16.81
CA VAL A 48 -4.44 8.54 -15.40
C VAL A 48 -3.95 9.73 -14.57
N LEU A 49 -2.76 10.26 -14.86
CA LEU A 49 -2.23 11.44 -14.17
C LEU A 49 -3.04 12.69 -14.52
N LYS A 50 -3.31 12.92 -15.82
CA LYS A 50 -4.13 14.03 -16.30
C LYS A 50 -5.55 14.00 -15.73
N ASP A 51 -6.14 12.82 -15.60
CA ASP A 51 -7.46 12.64 -14.99
C ASP A 51 -7.49 13.01 -13.49
N LEU A 52 -6.44 12.64 -12.75
CA LEU A 52 -6.27 13.04 -11.34
C LEU A 52 -6.06 14.55 -11.21
N GLU A 53 -5.22 15.15 -12.06
CA GLU A 53 -4.95 16.58 -12.05
C GLU A 53 -6.19 17.42 -12.41
N LYS A 54 -6.99 16.97 -13.39
CA LYS A 54 -8.30 17.57 -13.69
C LYS A 54 -9.25 17.54 -12.50
N SER A 55 -9.08 16.57 -11.60
CA SER A 55 -9.85 16.43 -10.37
C SER A 55 -9.27 17.22 -9.20
N GLY A 56 -8.19 17.98 -9.40
CA GLY A 56 -7.54 18.82 -8.39
C GLY A 56 -6.44 18.14 -7.56
N VAL A 57 -6.08 16.89 -7.88
CA VAL A 57 -4.95 16.20 -7.25
C VAL A 57 -3.64 16.69 -7.86
N ARG A 58 -2.69 17.15 -7.05
CA ARG A 58 -1.35 17.51 -7.52
C ARG A 58 -0.52 16.23 -7.67
N VAL A 59 0.10 15.99 -8.81
CA VAL A 59 1.06 14.88 -8.96
C VAL A 59 2.45 15.42 -8.66
N PHE A 60 3.23 14.71 -7.85
CA PHE A 60 4.60 15.14 -7.54
C PHE A 60 5.53 14.93 -8.74
N ASP A 61 6.38 15.92 -9.04
CA ASP A 61 7.20 16.00 -10.26
C ASP A 61 8.04 14.73 -10.53
N SER A 62 8.49 14.04 -9.48
CA SER A 62 9.27 12.81 -9.63
C SER A 62 8.54 11.73 -10.43
N VAL A 63 7.21 11.73 -10.44
CA VAL A 63 6.43 10.76 -11.22
C VAL A 63 6.68 10.97 -12.72
N TYR A 64 6.69 12.22 -13.17
CA TYR A 64 6.98 12.59 -14.56
C TYR A 64 8.45 12.33 -14.91
N ASP A 65 9.37 12.73 -14.04
CA ASP A 65 10.81 12.48 -14.22
C ASP A 65 11.10 10.97 -14.42
N VAL A 66 10.43 10.11 -13.65
CA VAL A 66 10.60 8.66 -13.77
C VAL A 66 10.05 8.14 -15.09
N ILE A 67 8.90 8.64 -15.55
CA ILE A 67 8.34 8.24 -16.85
C ILE A 67 9.29 8.64 -17.98
N GLU A 68 9.78 9.90 -17.97
CA GLU A 68 10.66 10.42 -19.02
C GLU A 68 12.02 9.73 -19.04
N LYS A 69 12.64 9.55 -17.87
CA LYS A 69 14.01 9.04 -17.78
C LYS A 69 14.12 7.53 -18.00
N TYR A 70 13.10 6.78 -17.60
CA TYR A 70 13.19 5.32 -17.58
C TYR A 70 12.20 4.63 -18.51
N ASN A 71 11.18 5.31 -19.04
CA ASN A 71 10.25 4.79 -20.06
C ASN A 71 9.89 3.29 -19.90
N ASP A 72 9.44 2.89 -18.70
CA ASP A 72 9.10 1.52 -18.27
C ASP A 72 10.26 0.53 -17.97
N GLU A 73 11.53 0.91 -18.11
CA GLU A 73 12.69 0.04 -17.82
C GLU A 73 12.83 -0.35 -16.34
N LEU A 74 12.22 0.41 -15.43
CA LEU A 74 12.22 0.10 -13.99
C LEU A 74 11.26 -1.03 -13.59
N LYS A 75 10.54 -1.65 -14.55
CA LYS A 75 9.63 -2.77 -14.30
C LYS A 75 10.37 -3.90 -13.59
N GLN A 76 10.04 -4.09 -12.31
CA GLN A 76 10.50 -5.25 -11.57
C GLN A 76 9.69 -6.46 -11.98
N GLY A 77 10.36 -7.56 -12.36
CA GLY A 77 9.69 -8.84 -12.53
C GLY A 77 8.98 -9.26 -11.24
N THR A 78 7.84 -9.95 -11.36
CA THR A 78 6.93 -10.29 -10.25
C THR A 78 7.65 -10.92 -9.06
N PHE A 79 8.61 -11.83 -9.31
CA PHE A 79 9.38 -12.48 -8.26
C PHE A 79 10.35 -11.52 -7.54
N SER A 80 11.02 -10.63 -8.29
CA SER A 80 11.92 -9.63 -7.72
C SER A 80 11.16 -8.62 -6.86
N TYR A 81 10.00 -8.16 -7.35
CA TYR A 81 9.09 -7.31 -6.60
C TYR A 81 8.64 -7.99 -5.30
N PHE A 82 8.17 -9.24 -5.40
CA PHE A 82 7.71 -10.03 -4.26
C PHE A 82 8.80 -10.21 -3.20
N LEU A 83 10.02 -10.57 -3.62
CA LEU A 83 11.14 -10.73 -2.68
C LEU A 83 11.50 -9.40 -2.02
N LYS A 84 11.58 -8.31 -2.80
CA LYS A 84 11.87 -6.97 -2.28
C LYS A 84 10.79 -6.50 -1.32
N SER A 85 9.51 -6.77 -1.60
CA SER A 85 8.39 -6.30 -0.77
C SER A 85 8.35 -6.94 0.61
N HIS A 86 8.86 -8.17 0.74
CA HIS A 86 8.90 -8.91 2.02
C HIS A 86 10.26 -8.88 2.72
N THR A 87 11.31 -8.33 2.09
CA THR A 87 12.66 -8.23 2.68
C THR A 87 13.07 -6.80 3.06
N VAL A 88 12.12 -5.86 2.98
CA VAL A 88 12.32 -4.42 3.20
C VAL A 88 12.98 -4.10 4.54
N TYR A 89 12.70 -4.90 5.57
CA TYR A 89 13.27 -4.70 6.90
C TYR A 89 14.80 -4.88 6.92
N ILE A 90 15.32 -5.83 6.12
CA ILE A 90 16.76 -6.08 6.02
C ILE A 90 17.47 -4.91 5.34
N LYS A 91 16.81 -4.29 4.36
CA LYS A 91 17.31 -3.16 3.58
C LYS A 91 16.58 -1.85 3.93
N TRP A 92 16.33 -1.63 5.21
CA TRP A 92 15.45 -0.53 5.67
C TRP A 92 15.88 0.85 5.14
N ASN A 93 17.19 1.11 5.13
CA ASN A 93 17.76 2.40 4.73
C ASN A 93 18.10 2.50 3.22
N ASP A 94 17.96 1.42 2.46
CA ASP A 94 18.31 1.40 1.03
C ASP A 94 17.13 1.86 0.16
N LEU A 95 16.97 3.17 0.02
CA LEU A 95 15.84 3.77 -0.72
C LEU A 95 16.00 3.70 -2.25
N GLY A 96 17.13 3.20 -2.76
CA GLY A 96 17.40 3.18 -4.20
C GLY A 96 17.24 4.55 -4.85
N ILE A 97 16.60 4.60 -6.02
CA ILE A 97 16.38 5.82 -6.81
C ILE A 97 15.46 6.81 -6.07
N ASP A 98 14.50 6.31 -5.28
CA ASP A 98 13.57 7.17 -4.52
C ASP A 98 14.28 8.04 -3.48
N ARG A 99 15.53 7.74 -3.10
CA ARG A 99 16.33 8.59 -2.20
C ARG A 99 16.41 10.03 -2.70
N ASN A 100 16.69 10.24 -3.98
CA ASN A 100 16.87 11.57 -4.56
C ASN A 100 15.55 12.34 -4.60
N TYR A 101 14.45 11.65 -4.94
CA TYR A 101 13.12 12.26 -4.97
C TYR A 101 12.61 12.62 -3.58
N ILE A 102 12.95 11.84 -2.55
CA ILE A 102 12.64 12.17 -1.16
C ILE A 102 13.36 13.45 -0.72
N GLU A 103 14.60 13.68 -1.17
CA GLU A 103 15.32 14.92 -0.87
C GLU A 103 14.65 16.16 -1.50
N MET A 104 13.94 16.00 -2.62
CA MET A 104 13.19 17.08 -3.28
C MET A 104 11.89 17.45 -2.54
N LEU A 105 11.44 16.65 -1.56
CA LEU A 105 10.21 16.90 -0.81
C LEU A 105 10.30 18.07 0.19
N ASN A 106 11.46 18.72 0.36
CA ASN A 106 11.64 19.82 1.34
C ASN A 106 10.62 20.96 1.18
N ASN A 107 10.11 21.18 -0.03
CA ASN A 107 9.15 22.24 -0.35
C ASN A 107 7.68 21.79 -0.24
N VAL A 108 7.43 20.50 -0.01
CA VAL A 108 6.07 19.96 0.08
C VAL A 108 5.49 20.25 1.45
N LYS A 109 4.46 21.10 1.49
CA LYS A 109 3.68 21.37 2.70
C LYS A 109 2.63 20.27 2.87
N ALA A 110 2.88 19.33 3.77
CA ALA A 110 1.93 18.30 4.17
C ALA A 110 1.62 18.38 5.67
N ASP A 111 0.38 18.05 6.04
CA ASP A 111 -0.05 17.87 7.43
C ASP A 111 0.09 16.40 7.86
N LEU A 112 -0.04 15.47 6.90
CA LEU A 112 0.19 14.04 7.09
C LEU A 112 0.69 13.37 5.81
N VAL A 113 1.29 12.19 5.98
CA VAL A 113 1.60 11.26 4.90
C VAL A 113 0.60 10.11 4.97
N TYR A 114 -0.06 9.82 3.85
CA TYR A 114 -1.05 8.74 3.75
C TYR A 114 -0.58 7.65 2.78
N ASP A 115 -0.19 6.51 3.32
CA ASP A 115 0.23 5.36 2.52
C ASP A 115 -0.97 4.47 2.21
N MET A 116 -1.39 4.48 0.94
CA MET A 116 -2.62 3.86 0.45
C MET A 116 -2.39 2.50 -0.22
N HIS A 117 -1.15 2.00 -0.20
CA HIS A 117 -0.79 0.71 -0.78
C HIS A 117 -0.62 -0.33 0.34
N GLU A 118 -0.84 -1.63 0.10
CA GLU A 118 -0.78 -2.62 1.19
C GLU A 118 0.65 -3.03 1.62
N ASP A 119 1.57 -3.12 0.67
CA ASP A 119 2.87 -3.78 0.87
C ASP A 119 3.87 -3.04 1.77
N SER A 120 4.73 -3.79 2.45
CA SER A 120 5.79 -3.24 3.33
C SER A 120 6.83 -2.39 2.60
N ILE A 121 7.00 -2.54 1.28
CA ILE A 121 7.93 -1.71 0.49
C ILE A 121 7.48 -0.25 0.41
N THR A 122 6.18 -0.04 0.31
CA THR A 122 5.58 1.29 0.36
C THR A 122 5.62 1.84 1.78
N LEU A 123 5.41 0.99 2.81
CA LEU A 123 5.57 1.37 4.22
C LEU A 123 6.97 1.91 4.52
N ARG A 124 8.01 1.26 3.98
CA ARG A 124 9.40 1.69 4.16
C ARG A 124 9.62 3.08 3.56
N LEU A 125 9.17 3.30 2.32
CA LEU A 125 9.30 4.62 1.68
C LEU A 125 8.50 5.69 2.41
N SER A 126 7.25 5.39 2.74
CA SER A 126 6.36 6.31 3.45
C SER A 126 6.87 6.68 4.83
N TYR A 127 7.53 5.74 5.53
CA TYR A 127 8.26 6.02 6.77
C TYR A 127 9.37 7.07 6.57
N HIS A 128 10.22 6.91 5.55
CA HIS A 128 11.33 7.85 5.33
C HIS A 128 10.84 9.22 4.87
N ILE A 129 9.81 9.25 4.01
CA ILE A 129 9.12 10.48 3.61
C ILE A 129 8.54 11.20 4.84
N ALA A 130 7.78 10.49 5.68
CA ALA A 130 7.17 11.05 6.87
C ALA A 130 8.20 11.58 7.87
N LYS A 131 9.33 10.87 8.07
CA LYS A 131 10.44 11.37 8.88
C LYS A 131 11.08 12.62 8.29
N LYS A 132 11.32 12.65 6.98
CA LYS A 132 11.92 13.81 6.30
C LYS A 132 11.06 15.07 6.48
N LEU A 133 9.74 14.91 6.35
CA LEU A 133 8.77 15.99 6.50
C LEU A 133 8.42 16.32 7.97
N ASN A 134 8.84 15.47 8.91
CA ASN A 134 8.42 15.50 10.31
C ASN A 134 6.88 15.52 10.46
N LYS A 135 6.21 14.58 9.77
CA LYS A 135 4.74 14.47 9.74
C LYS A 135 4.26 13.07 10.15
N PRO A 136 3.05 12.94 10.71
CA PRO A 136 2.49 11.64 11.02
C PRO A 136 2.25 10.82 9.75
N LEU A 137 2.61 9.55 9.81
CA LEU A 137 2.26 8.57 8.79
C LEU A 137 0.97 7.83 9.19
N ILE A 138 0.04 7.73 8.25
CA ILE A 138 -1.15 6.88 8.32
C ILE A 138 -1.05 5.81 7.23
N LYS A 139 -1.30 4.54 7.58
CA LYS A 139 -1.24 3.40 6.65
C LYS A 139 -2.61 2.81 6.43
N LEU A 140 -2.97 2.55 5.18
CA LEU A 140 -4.17 1.79 4.80
C LEU A 140 -3.82 0.30 4.63
N LEU A 141 -4.62 -0.57 5.24
CA LEU A 141 -4.54 -2.01 5.10
C LEU A 141 -5.72 -2.53 4.29
N HIS A 142 -5.44 -2.87 3.02
CA HIS A 142 -6.36 -3.61 2.15
C HIS A 142 -6.32 -5.11 2.41
N ASP A 143 -5.17 -5.65 2.80
CA ASP A 143 -4.98 -7.07 3.06
C ASP A 143 -4.29 -7.27 4.42
N GLU A 144 -4.15 -8.52 4.83
CA GLU A 144 -3.38 -8.91 6.01
C GLU A 144 -1.88 -8.54 5.83
N PRO A 145 -1.29 -7.72 6.71
CA PRO A 145 0.11 -7.30 6.55
C PRO A 145 1.11 -8.43 6.87
N PHE A 146 0.72 -9.39 7.72
CA PHE A 146 1.48 -10.58 8.08
C PHE A 146 0.54 -11.57 8.79
N ARG A 147 0.86 -12.86 8.79
CA ARG A 147 0.09 -13.89 9.52
C ARG A 147 0.85 -14.42 10.73
N LYS A 148 0.12 -14.72 11.81
CA LYS A 148 0.68 -15.41 12.99
C LYS A 148 0.76 -16.94 12.79
N THR A 149 -0.14 -17.52 12.00
CA THR A 149 -0.28 -18.97 11.85
C THR A 149 0.14 -19.47 10.47
N PHE A 150 0.68 -20.68 10.47
CA PHE A 150 1.17 -21.42 9.30
C PHE A 150 0.00 -22.10 8.56
N GLY A 151 0.18 -22.33 7.25
CA GLY A 151 -0.59 -23.33 6.51
C GLY A 151 -1.61 -22.75 5.56
N ARG A 152 -1.15 -22.37 4.35
CA ARG A 152 -2.05 -22.28 3.18
C ARG A 152 -2.48 -23.66 2.64
N GLY A 153 -2.16 -24.73 3.38
CA GLY A 153 -2.43 -26.11 2.98
C GLY A 153 -1.48 -26.65 1.91
N TYR A 154 -0.52 -25.85 1.42
CA TYR A 154 0.39 -26.28 0.35
C TYR A 154 1.22 -27.49 0.74
N ARG A 155 1.65 -27.63 2.01
CA ARG A 155 2.30 -28.85 2.49
C ARG A 155 1.48 -30.12 2.24
N LYS A 156 0.15 -30.06 2.33
CA LYS A 156 -0.73 -31.23 2.08
C LYS A 156 -0.83 -31.58 0.60
N ILE A 157 -0.59 -30.62 -0.29
CA ILE A 157 -0.75 -30.77 -1.76
C ILE A 157 0.59 -31.01 -2.45
N LEU A 158 1.65 -30.32 -2.00
CA LEU A 158 2.97 -30.23 -2.67
C LEU A 158 4.11 -30.87 -1.87
N GLY A 159 3.81 -31.53 -0.74
CA GLY A 159 4.80 -32.25 0.07
C GLY A 159 5.94 -31.35 0.57
N LEU A 160 7.19 -31.76 0.30
CA LEU A 160 8.40 -31.05 0.71
C LEU A 160 8.53 -29.65 0.09
N TYR A 161 8.12 -29.47 -1.16
CA TYR A 161 8.11 -28.15 -1.81
C TYR A 161 7.11 -27.21 -1.14
N GLY A 162 5.95 -27.74 -0.74
CA GLY A 162 4.97 -26.99 0.05
C GLY A 162 5.53 -26.57 1.41
N LEU A 163 6.27 -27.45 2.09
CA LEU A 163 6.94 -27.12 3.34
C LEU A 163 8.00 -26.01 3.16
N ALA A 164 8.81 -26.07 2.10
CA ALA A 164 9.80 -25.03 1.81
C ALA A 164 9.14 -23.68 1.52
N TYR A 165 8.08 -23.66 0.71
CA TYR A 165 7.31 -22.44 0.42
C TYR A 165 6.70 -21.85 1.69
N ASP A 166 6.03 -22.66 2.50
CA ASP A 166 5.40 -22.17 3.72
C ASP A 166 6.45 -21.65 4.73
N THR A 167 7.64 -22.28 4.80
CA THR A 167 8.76 -21.82 5.64
C THR A 167 9.28 -20.46 5.18
N LEU A 168 9.43 -20.27 3.87
CA LEU A 168 9.84 -18.99 3.28
C LEU A 168 8.82 -17.89 3.61
N MET A 169 7.53 -18.16 3.41
CA MET A 169 6.45 -17.21 3.72
C MET A 169 6.42 -16.84 5.20
N TRP A 170 6.67 -17.80 6.09
CA TRP A 170 6.75 -17.54 7.52
C TRP A 170 7.88 -16.57 7.88
N TYR A 171 9.05 -16.72 7.24
CA TYR A 171 10.15 -15.78 7.43
C TYR A 171 9.80 -14.38 6.90
N PHE A 172 9.18 -14.29 5.73
CA PHE A 172 8.70 -13.04 5.15
C PHE A 172 7.70 -12.31 6.05
N TYR A 173 6.67 -12.99 6.57
CA TYR A 173 5.73 -12.37 7.51
C TYR A 173 6.40 -11.87 8.79
N LYS A 174 7.46 -12.53 9.26
CA LYS A 174 8.25 -12.01 10.39
C LYS A 174 8.99 -10.72 10.03
N LEU A 175 9.53 -10.61 8.83
CA LEU A 175 10.20 -9.41 8.35
C LEU A 175 9.22 -8.25 8.16
N ASP A 176 8.05 -8.50 7.56
CA ASP A 176 6.99 -7.51 7.43
C ASP A 176 6.54 -7.02 8.81
N ARG A 177 6.30 -7.94 9.75
CA ARG A 177 5.98 -7.57 11.13
C ARG A 177 7.04 -6.69 11.77
N LYS A 178 8.33 -6.97 11.53
CA LYS A 178 9.44 -6.14 12.02
C LYS A 178 9.45 -4.75 11.37
N ALA A 179 9.12 -4.64 10.08
CA ALA A 179 8.97 -3.36 9.38
C ALA A 179 7.87 -2.48 10.01
N TYR A 180 6.68 -3.03 10.23
CA TYR A 180 5.59 -2.34 10.93
C TYR A 180 5.98 -1.92 12.34
N ILE A 181 6.55 -2.84 13.13
CA ILE A 181 6.99 -2.53 14.50
C ILE A 181 8.02 -1.40 14.51
N LYS A 182 8.98 -1.40 13.58
CA LYS A 182 9.98 -0.34 13.49
C LYS A 182 9.34 1.02 13.23
N ALA A 183 8.41 1.11 12.27
CA ALA A 183 7.73 2.36 11.96
C ALA A 183 6.89 2.89 13.15
N MET A 184 6.29 1.97 13.93
CA MET A 184 5.54 2.29 15.15
C MET A 184 6.45 2.70 16.30
N SER A 185 7.52 1.94 16.58
CA SER A 185 8.43 2.18 17.70
C SER A 185 9.18 3.51 17.58
N ASP A 186 9.53 3.89 16.35
CA ASP A 186 10.18 5.16 16.05
C ASP A 186 9.18 6.34 16.11
N GLY A 187 7.90 6.05 16.40
CA GLY A 187 6.84 7.04 16.54
C GLY A 187 6.41 7.71 15.23
N VAL A 188 6.78 7.17 14.08
CA VAL A 188 6.50 7.75 12.75
C VAL A 188 5.10 7.35 12.27
N LEU A 189 4.81 6.04 12.30
CA LEU A 189 3.47 5.54 12.06
C LEU A 189 2.60 5.91 13.27
N LYS A 190 1.51 6.64 13.04
CA LYS A 190 0.58 7.09 14.10
C LYS A 190 -0.81 6.49 13.98
N GLY A 191 -1.17 5.99 12.80
CA GLY A 191 -2.46 5.39 12.58
C GLY A 191 -2.46 4.32 11.50
N ILE A 192 -3.36 3.36 11.68
CA ILE A 192 -3.68 2.34 10.70
C ILE A 192 -5.18 2.40 10.43
N ALA A 193 -5.52 2.58 9.16
CA ALA A 193 -6.85 2.39 8.63
C ALA A 193 -6.95 0.99 8.03
N SER A 194 -8.08 0.32 8.21
CA SER A 194 -8.35 -0.93 7.50
C SER A 194 -9.78 -0.97 6.99
N VAL A 195 -9.96 -1.62 5.85
CA VAL A 195 -11.26 -1.87 5.22
C VAL A 195 -11.86 -3.21 5.64
N SER A 196 -11.11 -4.05 6.39
CA SER A 196 -11.56 -5.38 6.80
C SER A 196 -11.10 -5.73 8.21
N GLN A 197 -12.03 -6.23 9.03
CA GLN A 197 -11.70 -6.78 10.35
C GLN A 197 -10.82 -8.04 10.24
N ALA A 198 -10.95 -8.81 9.15
CA ALA A 198 -10.20 -10.05 8.96
C ALA A 198 -8.69 -9.82 8.92
N SER A 199 -8.24 -8.77 8.22
CA SER A 199 -6.81 -8.39 8.14
C SER A 199 -6.24 -8.07 9.52
N ILE A 200 -7.05 -7.51 10.42
CA ILE A 200 -6.66 -7.19 11.79
C ILE A 200 -6.53 -8.47 12.62
N GLU A 201 -7.54 -9.33 12.59
CA GLU A 201 -7.58 -10.57 13.38
C GLU A 201 -6.48 -11.56 12.98
N LEU A 202 -6.26 -11.76 11.68
CA LEU A 202 -5.27 -12.71 11.17
C LEU A 202 -3.83 -12.27 11.47
N SER A 203 -3.58 -10.96 11.47
CA SER A 203 -2.27 -10.39 11.78
C SER A 203 -2.05 -10.15 13.28
N ARG A 204 -3.13 -10.03 14.07
CA ARG A 204 -3.12 -9.53 15.46
C ARG A 204 -2.39 -8.18 15.57
N ILE A 205 -2.58 -7.34 14.56
CA ILE A 205 -1.95 -6.02 14.52
C ILE A 205 -2.57 -5.06 15.54
N ASP A 206 -3.80 -5.30 15.98
CA ASP A 206 -4.45 -4.61 17.09
C ASP A 206 -3.63 -4.69 18.39
N GLU A 207 -3.11 -5.87 18.75
CA GLU A 207 -2.26 -6.04 19.93
C GLU A 207 -0.95 -5.25 19.81
N ILE A 208 -0.39 -5.19 18.61
CA ILE A 208 0.83 -4.44 18.32
C ILE A 208 0.55 -2.94 18.37
N CYS A 209 -0.56 -2.49 17.78
CA CYS A 209 -1.02 -1.11 17.82
C CYS A 209 -1.24 -0.65 19.26
N ASN A 210 -1.89 -1.45 20.11
CA ASN A 210 -2.09 -1.15 21.52
C ASN A 210 -0.75 -0.98 22.25
N LYS A 211 0.23 -1.86 21.99
CA LYS A 211 1.56 -1.77 22.59
C LYS A 211 2.30 -0.48 22.24
N TYR A 212 2.17 0.00 21.00
CA TYR A 212 2.88 1.20 20.51
C TYR A 212 2.00 2.45 20.44
N ASN A 213 0.81 2.43 21.05
CA ASN A 213 -0.16 3.54 21.06
C ASN A 213 -0.51 4.06 19.65
N ILE A 214 -0.78 3.15 18.73
CA ILE A 214 -1.17 3.44 17.35
C ILE A 214 -2.69 3.41 17.24
N LYS A 215 -3.27 4.46 16.66
CA LYS A 215 -4.72 4.50 16.42
C LYS A 215 -5.09 3.51 15.32
N LEU A 216 -5.92 2.52 15.64
CA LEU A 216 -6.46 1.58 14.66
C LEU A 216 -7.94 1.90 14.39
N LYS A 217 -8.29 2.09 13.11
CA LYS A 217 -9.68 2.31 12.69
C LYS A 217 -10.04 1.32 11.59
N VAL A 218 -11.10 0.54 11.82
CA VAL A 218 -11.71 -0.30 10.79
C VAL A 218 -12.93 0.43 10.24
N PHE A 219 -12.91 0.76 8.95
CA PHE A 219 -14.00 1.44 8.28
C PHE A 219 -15.11 0.43 7.96
N ARG A 220 -16.17 0.43 8.78
CA ARG A 220 -17.31 -0.51 8.67
C ARG A 220 -18.08 -0.40 7.34
N VAL A 221 -18.03 0.75 6.67
CA VAL A 221 -18.86 1.07 5.49
C VAL A 221 -18.35 0.40 4.20
N GLY A 222 -17.13 -0.15 4.20
CA GLY A 222 -16.60 -0.92 3.07
C GLY A 222 -17.24 -2.31 2.87
N ASN A 223 -18.08 -2.76 3.81
CA ASN A 223 -18.79 -4.04 3.75
C ASN A 223 -20.29 -3.91 3.44
N ALA A 224 -20.71 -2.92 2.66
CA ALA A 224 -22.04 -2.95 2.04
C ALA A 224 -22.07 -4.00 0.91
N PHE A 225 -21.96 -5.29 1.28
CA PHE A 225 -22.13 -6.42 0.38
C PHE A 225 -23.55 -6.95 0.45
N ASN A 226 -24.23 -6.96 -0.69
CA ASN A 226 -25.37 -7.83 -0.90
C ASN A 226 -24.86 -9.25 -1.21
N LYS A 227 -25.17 -10.20 -0.32
CA LYS A 227 -24.87 -11.64 -0.44
C LYS A 227 -25.21 -12.22 -1.82
N ASP A 228 -26.25 -11.73 -2.48
CA ASP A 228 -26.74 -12.26 -3.75
C ASP A 228 -25.90 -11.81 -4.96
N LEU A 229 -25.09 -10.74 -4.81
CA LEU A 229 -24.23 -10.21 -5.89
C LEU A 229 -22.87 -10.90 -6.00
N ILE A 230 -22.36 -11.52 -4.91
CA ILE A 230 -21.05 -12.20 -4.89
C ILE A 230 -20.97 -13.32 -5.92
N TYR A 231 -22.01 -14.16 -6.00
CA TYR A 231 -22.03 -15.29 -6.93
C TYR A 231 -22.22 -14.84 -8.38
N LYS A 232 -22.91 -13.71 -8.59
CA LYS A 232 -23.14 -13.12 -9.91
C LYS A 232 -21.84 -12.55 -10.49
N PHE A 233 -21.07 -11.78 -9.72
CA PHE A 233 -19.84 -11.13 -10.20
C PHE A 233 -18.61 -12.03 -10.23
N ARG A 234 -18.66 -13.20 -9.58
CA ARG A 234 -17.57 -14.18 -9.61
C ARG A 234 -17.20 -14.61 -11.04
N ARG A 235 -18.19 -14.64 -11.95
CA ARG A 235 -18.08 -15.09 -13.34
C ARG A 235 -18.06 -13.96 -14.39
N THR A 236 -18.21 -12.71 -13.99
CA THR A 236 -18.27 -11.57 -14.92
C THR A 236 -16.86 -11.16 -15.35
N LYS A 237 -16.65 -10.98 -16.67
CA LYS A 237 -15.44 -10.36 -17.24
C LYS A 237 -15.49 -8.84 -17.01
N GLY A 238 -14.35 -8.20 -16.75
CA GLY A 238 -14.29 -6.76 -16.42
C GLY A 238 -14.63 -6.47 -14.95
N LYS A 239 -13.82 -7.00 -14.01
CA LYS A 239 -14.02 -6.84 -12.56
C LYS A 239 -13.52 -5.49 -12.03
N ASP A 240 -12.94 -4.69 -12.93
CA ASP A 240 -12.14 -3.51 -12.61
C ASP A 240 -13.03 -2.36 -12.09
N ASP A 241 -14.31 -2.35 -12.47
CA ASP A 241 -15.33 -1.36 -12.05
C ASP A 241 -15.93 -1.66 -10.66
N TYR A 242 -15.82 -2.89 -10.17
CA TYR A 242 -16.46 -3.32 -8.91
C TYR A 242 -15.54 -3.15 -7.70
N ALA A 243 -14.27 -2.88 -7.94
CA ALA A 243 -13.24 -2.96 -6.92
C ALA A 243 -13.08 -1.70 -6.06
N VAL A 244 -14.04 -0.78 -6.12
CA VAL A 244 -13.96 0.52 -5.44
C VAL A 244 -13.99 0.39 -3.91
N PHE A 245 -14.41 -0.74 -3.34
CA PHE A 245 -14.38 -0.98 -1.89
C PHE A 245 -13.97 -2.41 -1.50
N LEU A 246 -13.16 -3.05 -2.34
CA LEU A 246 -12.83 -4.47 -2.19
C LEU A 246 -11.34 -4.66 -1.89
N ALA A 247 -11.04 -4.85 -0.62
CA ALA A 247 -9.98 -5.79 -0.24
C ALA A 247 -10.24 -7.12 -0.96
N ARG A 248 -9.49 -7.40 -2.04
CA ARG A 248 -9.44 -8.66 -2.81
C ARG A 248 -10.70 -9.55 -2.74
N LEU A 249 -11.51 -9.54 -3.81
CA LEU A 249 -12.36 -10.71 -4.15
C LEU A 249 -11.53 -11.79 -4.85
N VAL A 250 -10.55 -12.40 -4.16
CA VAL A 250 -9.98 -13.69 -4.59
C VAL A 250 -9.63 -14.51 -3.34
N PRO A 251 -10.05 -15.79 -3.26
CA PRO A 251 -9.93 -16.65 -2.07
C PRO A 251 -8.50 -17.00 -1.67
#